data_AF-A0AAW4TBH9-F1
#
_entry.id   AF-A0AAW4TBH9-F1
#
_cell.length_a   1.000
_cell.length_b   1.000
_cell.length_c   1.000
_cell.angle_alpha   90.00
_cell.angle_beta   90.00
_cell.angle_gamma   90.00
#
_symmetry.space_group_name_H-M   'P 1'
#
loop_
_entity.id
_entity.type
_entity.pdbx_description
1 polymer ?
#
loop_
_entity_poly.entity_id
_entity_poly.type
_entity_poly.pdbx_seq_one_letter_code
_entity_poly.pdbx_strand_id
1 'polypeptide(L)'
;MFLSVASPFTRHLASIVSIAIFAGTTFGGTASAEPLRTGSDIAGASLVPLGTLPHSPESGSLDPFCTQYRAKTTTAAGREVAQRNWIVTSEAPLGRYTVVTFASGFNAGTSAICFVRNGNIGVFDGTTLVALGYTARKAGWQLGSVDRMENGALLVWGGNGPGAPVGELHEESGGLRLTRVAAERTFCDGRAVVPNVYGKPLDVARKILIAHGWQPLRPREKPDAMDGAATLAKHGIVEAEACSGTGVGYCALRYRNAAGVLGVTTVGGEPDEPSANTVIDYQVGCRK
;
A
#
# COMPACT_ATOMS: atom_id res chain seq x y z
N MET A 1 24.67 -82.84 54.04
CA MET A 1 23.74 -83.98 54.03
C MET A 1 23.23 -84.12 52.60
N PHE A 2 23.73 -85.14 51.88
CA PHE A 2 23.21 -85.81 50.64
C PHE A 2 22.67 -84.93 49.49
N LEU A 3 22.84 -85.18 48.19
CA LEU A 3 23.49 -86.20 47.35
C LEU A 3 23.44 -85.66 45.90
N SER A 4 24.42 -86.03 45.08
CA SER A 4 24.49 -85.89 43.62
C SER A 4 23.26 -86.44 42.87
N VAL A 5 22.97 -85.92 41.66
CA VAL A 5 22.67 -86.73 40.44
C VAL A 5 23.12 -85.97 39.18
N ALA A 6 23.62 -86.74 38.21
CA ALA A 6 24.27 -86.36 36.96
C ALA A 6 23.32 -86.16 35.74
N SER A 7 23.87 -85.52 34.69
CA SER A 7 23.70 -85.59 33.20
C SER A 7 22.74 -86.64 32.59
N PRO A 8 22.22 -86.51 31.33
CA PRO A 8 22.97 -86.03 30.14
C PRO A 8 22.19 -85.33 28.97
N PHE A 9 22.99 -84.85 28.02
CA PHE A 9 22.77 -84.66 26.57
C PHE A 9 21.37 -84.82 25.98
N THR A 10 20.93 -83.79 25.24
CA THR A 10 20.27 -84.01 23.94
C THR A 10 20.59 -82.85 22.99
N ARG A 11 21.16 -83.19 21.85
CA ARG A 11 21.27 -82.33 20.66
C ARG A 11 19.86 -82.11 20.12
N HIS A 12 19.52 -80.92 19.64
CA HIS A 12 18.92 -80.76 18.31
C HIS A 12 18.73 -79.29 17.90
N LEU A 13 19.23 -79.02 16.69
CA LEU A 13 18.65 -78.19 15.62
C LEU A 13 18.54 -76.67 15.81
N ALA A 14 19.27 -76.02 14.92
CA ALA A 14 19.24 -74.62 14.56
C ALA A 14 17.82 -74.06 14.33
N SER A 15 17.61 -72.83 14.80
CA SER A 15 16.79 -71.85 14.09
C SER A 15 17.48 -70.50 14.21
N ILE A 16 18.21 -70.16 13.14
CA ILE A 16 18.73 -68.83 12.90
C ILE A 16 17.51 -67.96 12.60
N VAL A 17 17.08 -67.18 13.58
CA VAL A 17 16.10 -66.11 13.36
C VAL A 17 16.87 -64.94 12.75
N SER A 18 16.76 -64.79 11.44
CA SER A 18 17.23 -63.61 10.71
C SER A 18 16.42 -62.39 11.16
N ILE A 19 17.01 -61.53 12.00
CA ILE A 19 16.49 -60.21 12.31
C ILE A 19 16.72 -59.34 11.07
N ALA A 20 15.69 -59.18 10.24
CA ALA A 20 15.69 -58.20 9.16
C ALA A 20 15.60 -56.79 9.79
N ILE A 21 16.72 -56.08 9.81
CA ILE A 21 16.75 -54.64 10.11
C ILE A 21 16.11 -53.93 8.92
N PHE A 22 14.81 -53.61 9.03
CA PHE A 22 14.19 -52.64 8.13
C PHE A 22 14.75 -51.26 8.48
N ALA A 23 15.79 -50.84 7.74
CA ALA A 23 16.18 -49.45 7.64
C ALA A 23 15.06 -48.71 6.92
N GLY A 24 14.04 -48.27 7.67
CA GLY A 24 13.02 -47.36 7.19
C GLY A 24 13.69 -46.04 6.85
N THR A 25 13.97 -45.81 5.58
CA THR A 25 14.29 -44.48 5.06
C THR A 25 13.06 -43.61 5.25
N THR A 26 13.04 -42.83 6.32
CA THR A 26 12.13 -41.70 6.43
C THR A 26 12.50 -40.74 5.31
N PHE A 27 11.79 -40.81 4.19
CA PHE A 27 11.70 -39.71 3.24
C PHE A 27 11.02 -38.57 3.98
N GLY A 28 11.81 -37.78 4.71
CA GLY A 28 11.43 -36.45 5.14
C GLY A 28 11.28 -35.63 3.87
N GLY A 29 10.07 -35.63 3.31
CA GLY A 29 9.71 -34.66 2.30
C GLY A 29 9.95 -33.29 2.90
N THR A 30 10.99 -32.60 2.43
CA THR A 30 11.06 -31.15 2.59
C THR A 30 9.79 -30.63 1.96
N ALA A 31 8.80 -30.26 2.77
CA ALA A 31 7.68 -29.48 2.31
C ALA A 31 8.28 -28.18 1.78
N SER A 32 8.53 -28.13 0.46
CA SER A 32 8.79 -26.87 -0.22
C SER A 32 7.59 -26.01 0.09
N ALA A 33 7.79 -24.98 0.90
CA ALA A 33 6.77 -23.96 1.11
C ALA A 33 6.33 -23.50 -0.28
N GLU A 34 5.03 -23.61 -0.55
CA GLU A 34 4.48 -23.19 -1.83
C GLU A 34 4.90 -21.73 -2.07
N PRO A 35 5.42 -21.39 -3.27
CA PRO A 35 5.87 -20.04 -3.54
C PRO A 35 4.76 -19.04 -3.22
N LEU A 36 5.11 -17.97 -2.50
CA LEU A 36 4.14 -16.92 -2.15
C LEU A 36 3.45 -16.45 -3.43
N ARG A 37 2.13 -16.61 -3.48
CA ARG A 37 1.34 -16.20 -4.64
C ARG A 37 1.32 -14.69 -4.70
N THR A 38 1.79 -14.12 -5.80
CA THR A 38 1.74 -12.67 -6.03
C THR A 38 1.07 -12.34 -7.35
N GLY A 39 0.45 -11.17 -7.44
CA GLY A 39 -0.17 -10.70 -8.68
C GLY A 39 -0.49 -9.21 -8.67
N SER A 40 -0.71 -8.65 -9.86
CA SER A 40 -1.10 -7.26 -10.06
C SER A 40 -2.17 -7.14 -11.14
N ASP A 41 -3.24 -6.40 -10.83
CA ASP A 41 -4.29 -5.97 -11.76
C ASP A 41 -4.07 -4.53 -12.24
N ILE A 42 -3.01 -3.87 -11.77
CA ILE A 42 -2.70 -2.48 -12.10
C ILE A 42 -1.86 -2.44 -13.37
N ALA A 43 -2.39 -1.81 -14.42
CA ALA A 43 -1.71 -1.70 -15.70
C ALA A 43 -0.33 -1.02 -15.56
N GLY A 44 0.73 -1.71 -15.97
CA GLY A 44 2.10 -1.20 -15.92
C GLY A 44 2.81 -1.42 -14.58
N ALA A 45 2.16 -2.02 -13.57
CA ALA A 45 2.79 -2.44 -12.33
C ALA A 45 2.75 -3.96 -12.16
N SER A 46 3.79 -4.50 -11.54
CA SER A 46 3.94 -5.92 -11.22
C SER A 46 4.13 -6.08 -9.72
N LEU A 47 3.69 -7.22 -9.19
CA LEU A 47 4.06 -7.72 -7.86
C LEU A 47 4.59 -9.14 -8.02
N VAL A 48 5.86 -9.34 -7.71
CA VAL A 48 6.57 -10.62 -7.95
C VAL A 48 7.17 -11.16 -6.67
N PRO A 49 7.31 -12.49 -6.50
CA PRO A 49 8.05 -13.04 -5.38
C PRO A 49 9.53 -12.70 -5.53
N LEU A 50 10.16 -12.18 -4.49
CA LEU A 50 11.59 -11.85 -4.51
C LEU A 50 12.18 -11.99 -3.11
N GLY A 51 13.21 -12.82 -2.96
CA GLY A 51 13.85 -13.10 -1.66
C GLY A 51 14.92 -12.10 -1.22
N THR A 52 15.50 -11.37 -2.19
CA THR A 52 16.65 -10.49 -1.94
C THR A 52 16.44 -9.15 -2.62
N LEU A 53 16.50 -8.07 -1.84
CA LEU A 53 16.51 -6.71 -2.37
C LEU A 53 17.93 -6.36 -2.87
N PRO A 54 18.12 -5.99 -4.15
CA PRO A 54 19.40 -5.47 -4.63
C PRO A 54 19.70 -4.08 -4.05
N HIS A 55 20.97 -3.65 -4.15
CA HIS A 55 21.33 -2.26 -3.84
C HIS A 55 20.64 -1.28 -4.79
N SER A 56 20.34 -0.08 -4.26
CA SER A 56 19.78 1.02 -5.05
C SER A 56 20.72 1.38 -6.21
N PRO A 57 20.21 1.52 -7.44
CA PRO A 57 21.02 1.89 -8.59
C PRO A 57 21.60 3.32 -8.50
N GLU A 58 21.07 4.16 -7.61
CA GLU A 58 21.47 5.57 -7.44
C GLU A 58 22.06 5.86 -6.05
N SER A 59 22.33 4.81 -5.25
CA SER A 59 22.89 4.91 -3.90
C SER A 59 22.17 5.90 -2.97
N GLY A 60 20.86 6.09 -3.15
CA GLY A 60 20.02 6.83 -2.21
C GLY A 60 20.25 8.35 -2.21
N SER A 61 20.79 8.89 -3.31
CA SER A 61 20.96 10.33 -3.48
C SER A 61 19.60 11.03 -3.44
N LEU A 62 19.37 11.81 -2.40
CA LEU A 62 18.15 12.59 -2.20
C LEU A 62 18.49 14.06 -2.41
N ASP A 63 17.78 14.69 -3.35
CA ASP A 63 17.82 16.14 -3.51
C ASP A 63 17.41 16.81 -2.19
N PRO A 64 18.15 17.81 -1.67
CA PRO A 64 17.78 18.54 -0.46
C PRO A 64 16.33 19.06 -0.48
N PHE A 65 15.84 19.44 -1.65
CA PHE A 65 14.46 19.88 -1.89
C PHE A 65 13.41 18.80 -1.61
N CYS A 66 13.79 17.53 -1.70
CA CYS A 66 12.90 16.37 -1.54
C CYS A 66 13.03 15.68 -0.18
N THR A 67 13.74 16.29 0.78
CA THR A 67 13.99 15.67 2.09
C THR A 67 12.71 15.32 2.86
N GLN A 68 11.62 16.07 2.67
CA GLN A 68 10.31 15.76 3.28
C GLN A 68 9.69 14.44 2.81
N TYR A 69 10.10 13.90 1.65
CA TYR A 69 9.56 12.63 1.12
C TYR A 69 10.23 11.40 1.74
N ARG A 70 11.29 11.57 2.54
CA ARG A 70 11.91 10.50 3.30
C ARG A 70 11.11 10.23 4.57
N ALA A 71 10.62 9.01 4.72
CA ALA A 71 10.04 8.58 5.99
C ALA A 71 11.14 8.31 7.02
N LYS A 72 10.81 8.55 8.29
CA LYS A 72 11.64 8.06 9.40
C LYS A 72 11.55 6.54 9.43
N THR A 73 12.69 5.88 9.26
CA THR A 73 12.76 4.42 9.33
C THR A 73 12.59 3.95 10.78
N THR A 74 11.53 3.20 11.05
CA THR A 74 11.21 2.70 12.39
C THR A 74 11.24 1.18 12.46
N THR A 75 10.92 0.49 11.36
CA THR A 75 10.84 -0.97 11.33
C THR A 75 12.20 -1.63 11.01
N ALA A 76 12.33 -2.92 11.32
CA ALA A 76 13.50 -3.71 10.93
C ALA A 76 13.59 -3.85 9.40
N ALA A 77 12.46 -4.09 8.74
CA ALA A 77 12.35 -4.14 7.28
C ALA A 77 12.83 -2.83 6.62
N GLY A 78 12.39 -1.68 7.12
CA GLY A 78 12.85 -0.41 6.57
C GLY A 78 14.34 -0.16 6.79
N ARG A 79 14.92 -0.64 7.89
CA ARG A 79 16.39 -0.59 8.10
C ARG A 79 17.12 -1.46 7.08
N GLU A 80 16.60 -2.63 6.74
CA GLU A 80 17.17 -3.49 5.68
C GLU A 80 17.13 -2.80 4.30
N VAL A 81 16.04 -2.10 4.00
CA VAL A 81 15.89 -1.29 2.78
C VAL A 81 16.92 -0.16 2.76
N ALA A 82 17.06 0.58 3.87
CA ALA A 82 18.01 1.68 3.99
C ALA A 82 19.47 1.22 3.90
N GLN A 83 19.82 0.06 4.49
CA GLN A 83 21.16 -0.54 4.38
C GLN A 83 21.55 -0.87 2.94
N ARG A 84 20.57 -1.03 2.05
CA ARG A 84 20.79 -1.23 0.60
C ARG A 84 20.81 0.08 -0.18
N ASN A 85 20.96 1.21 0.51
CA ASN A 85 20.99 2.57 -0.04
C ASN A 85 19.70 2.99 -0.75
N TRP A 86 18.56 2.43 -0.38
CA TRP A 86 17.26 2.92 -0.84
C TRP A 86 16.72 4.00 0.11
N ILE A 87 15.96 4.95 -0.43
CA ILE A 87 15.27 5.96 0.36
C ILE A 87 13.89 5.41 0.73
N VAL A 88 13.67 5.13 2.02
CA VAL A 88 12.36 4.70 2.53
C VAL A 88 11.37 5.88 2.48
N THR A 89 10.18 5.65 1.93
CA THR A 89 9.13 6.67 1.75
C THR A 89 7.90 6.43 2.58
N SER A 90 7.62 5.18 2.98
CA SER A 90 6.59 4.85 3.98
C SER A 90 6.80 3.44 4.51
N GLU A 91 6.24 3.15 5.70
CA GLU A 91 6.21 1.84 6.33
C GLU A 91 4.80 1.58 6.84
N ALA A 92 4.22 0.41 6.57
CA ALA A 92 2.89 0.05 7.04
C ALA A 92 2.75 -1.47 7.28
N PRO A 93 1.95 -1.92 8.27
CA PRO A 93 1.66 -3.33 8.47
C PRO A 93 0.61 -3.83 7.46
N LEU A 94 0.77 -5.04 6.97
CA LEU A 94 -0.21 -5.78 6.17
C LEU A 94 -0.29 -7.22 6.69
N GLY A 95 -1.28 -7.50 7.54
CA GLY A 95 -1.37 -8.79 8.24
C GLY A 95 -0.09 -9.08 9.03
N ARG A 96 0.58 -10.19 8.71
CA ARG A 96 1.87 -10.56 9.32
C ARG A 96 3.07 -9.81 8.74
N TYR A 97 2.90 -9.16 7.60
CA TYR A 97 3.98 -8.54 6.84
C TYR A 97 4.20 -7.09 7.22
N THR A 98 5.42 -6.61 7.01
CA THR A 98 5.74 -5.19 6.96
C THR A 98 5.93 -4.77 5.51
N VAL A 99 5.15 -3.80 5.07
CA VAL A 99 5.29 -3.19 3.75
C VAL A 99 6.14 -1.93 3.88
N VAL A 100 7.17 -1.85 3.04
CA VAL A 100 8.07 -0.71 2.97
C VAL A 100 8.05 -0.19 1.54
N THR A 101 7.68 1.08 1.36
CA THR A 101 7.85 1.73 0.06
C THR A 101 9.17 2.46 0.02
N PHE A 102 9.83 2.44 -1.14
CA PHE A 102 11.14 3.04 -1.29
C PHE A 102 11.46 3.42 -2.73
N ALA A 103 12.39 4.37 -2.86
CA ALA A 103 12.80 4.96 -4.12
C ALA A 103 14.32 5.01 -4.22
N SER A 104 14.86 4.99 -5.45
CA SER A 104 16.29 5.19 -5.65
C SER A 104 16.69 6.66 -5.57
N GLY A 105 15.75 7.57 -5.85
CA GLY A 105 15.94 9.02 -5.82
C GLY A 105 14.68 9.79 -6.20
N PHE A 106 14.80 11.10 -6.30
CA PHE A 106 13.70 12.02 -6.60
C PHE A 106 14.14 13.15 -7.54
N ASN A 107 13.28 13.54 -8.47
CA ASN A 107 13.43 14.77 -9.24
C ASN A 107 12.62 15.89 -8.57
N ALA A 108 13.26 17.03 -8.31
CA ALA A 108 12.57 18.22 -7.85
C ALA A 108 11.64 18.78 -8.95
N GLY A 109 10.42 19.15 -8.56
CA GLY A 109 9.45 19.89 -9.36
C GLY A 109 9.23 21.30 -8.82
N THR A 110 8.16 21.94 -9.29
CA THR A 110 7.69 23.22 -8.74
C THR A 110 6.79 22.99 -7.52
N SER A 111 6.54 24.05 -6.74
CA SER A 111 5.54 24.03 -5.64
C SER A 111 5.77 22.93 -4.58
N ALA A 112 7.02 22.70 -4.18
CA ALA A 112 7.42 21.68 -3.22
C ALA A 112 7.11 20.22 -3.63
N ILE A 113 6.86 19.97 -4.92
CA ILE A 113 6.58 18.63 -5.43
C ILE A 113 7.87 17.90 -5.80
N CYS A 114 7.96 16.63 -5.43
CA CYS A 114 9.00 15.73 -5.96
C CYS A 114 8.39 14.54 -6.70
N PHE A 115 9.11 14.10 -7.74
CA PHE A 115 8.76 12.94 -8.54
C PHE A 115 9.70 11.78 -8.21
N VAL A 116 9.12 10.66 -7.79
CA VAL A 116 9.86 9.45 -7.44
C VAL A 116 10.59 8.88 -8.66
N ARG A 117 11.85 8.45 -8.47
CA ARG A 117 12.58 7.60 -9.41
C ARG A 117 12.70 6.19 -8.86
N ASN A 118 12.42 5.21 -9.72
CA ASN A 118 12.40 3.77 -9.40
C ASN A 118 11.68 3.51 -8.07
N GLY A 119 10.39 3.86 -8.03
CA GLY A 119 9.53 3.66 -6.87
C GLY A 119 9.08 2.21 -6.76
N ASN A 120 9.24 1.63 -5.59
CA ASN A 120 8.95 0.22 -5.32
C ASN A 120 8.17 0.04 -4.01
N ILE A 121 7.53 -1.12 -3.91
CA ILE A 121 6.89 -1.63 -2.70
C ILE A 121 7.56 -2.95 -2.35
N GLY A 122 8.27 -3.02 -1.24
CA GLY A 122 8.77 -4.28 -0.69
C GLY A 122 7.84 -4.81 0.38
N VAL A 123 7.51 -6.10 0.30
CA VAL A 123 6.77 -6.79 1.35
C VAL A 123 7.72 -7.72 2.08
N PHE A 124 7.80 -7.56 3.40
CA PHE A 124 8.77 -8.23 4.26
C PHE A 124 8.09 -9.10 5.31
N ASP A 125 8.62 -10.30 5.53
CA ASP A 125 8.36 -11.14 6.68
C ASP A 125 9.55 -11.00 7.66
N GLY A 126 9.35 -10.25 8.74
CA GLY A 126 10.46 -9.76 9.56
C GLY A 126 11.42 -8.87 8.74
N THR A 127 12.63 -9.35 8.49
CA THR A 127 13.65 -8.68 7.67
C THR A 127 13.82 -9.31 6.28
N THR A 128 13.12 -10.42 6.00
CA THR A 128 13.22 -11.13 4.73
C THR A 128 12.26 -10.54 3.72
N LEU A 129 12.76 -10.08 2.58
CA LEU A 129 11.92 -9.70 1.45
C LEU A 129 11.21 -10.96 0.93
N VAL A 130 9.90 -10.86 0.72
CA VAL A 130 9.10 -11.97 0.15
C VAL A 130 8.43 -11.58 -1.16
N ALA A 131 8.17 -10.29 -1.39
CA ALA A 131 7.65 -9.78 -2.65
C ALA A 131 8.14 -8.37 -2.96
N LEU A 132 8.24 -8.07 -4.26
CA LEU A 132 8.60 -6.75 -4.78
C LEU A 132 7.55 -6.26 -5.78
N GLY A 133 6.98 -5.10 -5.50
CA GLY A 133 6.13 -4.31 -6.37
C GLY A 133 6.95 -3.24 -7.09
N TYR A 134 6.81 -3.12 -8.41
CA TYR A 134 7.51 -2.13 -9.24
C TYR A 134 6.70 -1.77 -10.49
N THR A 135 7.00 -0.62 -11.11
CA THR A 135 6.43 -0.25 -12.42
C THR A 135 7.38 -0.58 -13.56
N ALA A 136 6.81 -1.00 -14.69
CA ALA A 136 7.57 -1.16 -15.93
C ALA A 136 8.05 0.20 -16.43
N ARG A 137 9.27 0.27 -16.98
CA ARG A 137 9.84 1.54 -17.51
C ARG A 137 8.91 2.25 -18.51
N LYS A 138 8.20 1.50 -19.34
CA LYS A 138 7.26 2.02 -20.35
C LYS A 138 5.94 2.54 -19.78
N ALA A 139 5.68 2.38 -18.49
CA ALA A 139 4.42 2.79 -17.87
C ALA A 139 4.27 4.31 -17.76
N GLY A 140 5.38 5.06 -17.71
CA GLY A 140 5.35 6.53 -17.56
C GLY A 140 4.96 7.02 -16.15
N TRP A 141 4.80 6.09 -15.20
CA TRP A 141 4.47 6.40 -13.80
C TRP A 141 5.21 5.45 -12.84
N GLN A 142 5.23 5.81 -11.55
CA GLN A 142 5.97 5.11 -10.49
C GLN A 142 5.07 4.82 -9.29
N LEU A 143 5.34 3.75 -8.54
CA LEU A 143 4.71 3.50 -7.25
C LEU A 143 5.23 4.53 -6.22
N GLY A 144 4.35 4.99 -5.35
CA GLY A 144 4.62 5.98 -4.31
C GLY A 144 4.58 5.36 -2.91
N SER A 145 4.03 6.11 -1.96
CA SER A 145 3.79 5.66 -0.57
C SER A 145 2.58 4.74 -0.46
N VAL A 146 2.40 4.17 0.73
CA VAL A 146 1.18 3.46 1.10
C VAL A 146 0.57 4.04 2.37
N ASP A 147 -0.76 4.02 2.44
CA ASP A 147 -1.54 4.34 3.64
C ASP A 147 -2.38 3.15 4.09
N ARG A 148 -2.55 3.02 5.40
CA ARG A 148 -3.37 1.94 5.98
C ARG A 148 -4.86 2.22 5.80
N MET A 149 -5.61 1.18 5.42
CA MET A 149 -7.07 1.20 5.34
C MET A 149 -7.70 0.51 6.57
N GLU A 150 -8.96 0.83 6.88
CA GLU A 150 -9.69 0.22 8.02
C GLU A 150 -9.82 -1.30 7.90
N ASN A 151 -9.97 -1.80 6.68
CA ASN A 151 -10.06 -3.24 6.39
C ASN A 151 -8.70 -3.98 6.45
N GLY A 152 -7.62 -3.28 6.80
CA GLY A 152 -6.28 -3.85 6.89
C GLY A 152 -5.50 -3.93 5.57
N ALA A 153 -6.12 -3.64 4.43
CA ALA A 153 -5.42 -3.43 3.17
C ALA A 153 -4.63 -2.11 3.19
N LEU A 154 -3.79 -1.90 2.18
CA LEU A 154 -3.04 -0.66 2.01
C LEU A 154 -3.45 0.05 0.73
N LEU A 155 -3.75 1.35 0.82
CA LEU A 155 -3.96 2.21 -0.33
C LEU A 155 -2.58 2.60 -0.89
N VAL A 156 -2.37 2.37 -2.18
CA VAL A 156 -1.10 2.61 -2.85
C VAL A 156 -1.16 3.92 -3.64
N TRP A 157 -0.30 4.86 -3.29
CA TRP A 157 -0.18 6.16 -3.94
C TRP A 157 0.69 6.12 -5.19
N GLY A 158 0.42 7.02 -6.15
CA GLY A 158 1.33 7.28 -7.25
C GLY A 158 2.55 8.09 -6.80
N GLY A 159 3.73 7.77 -7.33
CA GLY A 159 4.99 8.48 -7.04
C GLY A 159 5.21 9.74 -7.88
N ASN A 160 4.29 10.08 -8.78
CA ASN A 160 4.41 11.23 -9.67
C ASN A 160 3.75 12.48 -9.07
N GLY A 161 4.41 13.12 -8.11
CA GLY A 161 3.93 14.35 -7.49
C GLY A 161 2.63 14.18 -6.70
N PRO A 162 1.70 15.16 -6.70
CA PRO A 162 0.41 15.03 -6.04
C PRO A 162 -0.54 14.18 -6.87
N GLY A 163 -0.21 12.89 -6.97
CA GLY A 163 -0.98 11.91 -7.71
C GLY A 163 -2.07 11.28 -6.85
N ALA A 164 -3.17 10.89 -7.49
CA ALA A 164 -4.16 10.01 -6.91
C ALA A 164 -3.57 8.62 -6.56
N PRO A 165 -4.22 7.84 -5.69
CA PRO A 165 -3.86 6.45 -5.52
C PRO A 165 -4.05 5.65 -6.80
N VAL A 166 -3.15 4.70 -7.02
CA VAL A 166 -3.07 3.87 -8.23
C VAL A 166 -3.64 2.47 -8.02
N GLY A 167 -3.81 2.05 -6.76
CA GLY A 167 -4.36 0.75 -6.42
C GLY A 167 -4.39 0.48 -4.93
N GLU A 168 -4.64 -0.77 -4.60
CA GLU A 168 -4.64 -1.28 -3.23
C GLU A 168 -3.77 -2.53 -3.14
N LEU A 169 -3.09 -2.74 -2.01
CA LEU A 169 -2.33 -3.94 -1.72
C LEU A 169 -3.07 -4.76 -0.67
N HIS A 170 -3.40 -6.00 -1.02
CA HIS A 170 -4.14 -6.93 -0.17
C HIS A 170 -3.31 -8.18 0.13
N GLU A 171 -3.55 -8.74 1.31
CA GLU A 171 -3.25 -10.14 1.60
C GLU A 171 -4.52 -10.97 1.34
N GLU A 172 -4.47 -11.86 0.35
CA GLU A 172 -5.63 -12.65 -0.09
C GLU A 172 -5.25 -14.12 -0.21
N SER A 173 -5.97 -15.01 0.48
CA SER A 173 -5.81 -16.47 0.38
C SER A 173 -4.35 -16.95 0.54
N GLY A 174 -3.60 -16.32 1.47
CA GLY A 174 -2.18 -16.61 1.70
C GLY A 174 -1.24 -16.10 0.60
N GLY A 175 -1.71 -15.22 -0.28
CA GLY A 175 -0.93 -14.50 -1.28
C GLY A 175 -1.03 -12.98 -1.12
N LEU A 176 -0.33 -12.26 -1.98
CA LEU A 176 -0.33 -10.80 -2.03
C LEU A 176 -0.83 -10.33 -3.38
N ARG A 177 -1.70 -9.32 -3.42
CA ARG A 177 -2.25 -8.82 -4.67
C ARG A 177 -2.29 -7.30 -4.70
N LEU A 178 -1.75 -6.73 -5.77
CA LEU A 178 -2.01 -5.34 -6.16
C LEU A 178 -3.30 -5.30 -6.98
N THR A 179 -4.34 -4.69 -6.46
CA THR A 179 -5.64 -4.54 -7.12
C THR A 179 -5.83 -3.09 -7.56
N ARG A 180 -6.81 -2.85 -8.44
CA ARG A 180 -7.26 -1.49 -8.72
C ARG A 180 -7.94 -0.91 -7.49
N VAL A 181 -7.90 0.42 -7.33
CA VAL A 181 -8.64 1.11 -6.27
C VAL A 181 -10.10 0.67 -6.29
N ALA A 182 -10.61 0.25 -5.14
CA ALA A 182 -11.96 -0.29 -5.02
C ALA A 182 -13.01 0.72 -5.52
N ALA A 183 -14.19 0.23 -5.91
CA ALA A 183 -15.27 1.12 -6.37
C ALA A 183 -15.80 2.02 -5.25
N GLU A 184 -15.68 1.57 -4.00
CA GLU A 184 -16.05 2.29 -2.80
C GLU A 184 -15.20 1.84 -1.62
N ARG A 185 -15.06 2.71 -0.62
CA ARG A 185 -14.33 2.44 0.61
C ARG A 185 -15.17 2.80 1.81
N THR A 186 -15.07 1.98 2.85
CA THR A 186 -15.73 2.21 4.12
C THR A 186 -14.83 2.96 5.09
N PHE A 187 -15.44 3.81 5.89
CA PHE A 187 -14.82 4.59 6.96
C PHE A 187 -15.72 4.58 8.20
N CYS A 188 -15.16 4.95 9.34
CA CYS A 188 -15.88 5.11 10.60
C CYS A 188 -16.59 3.83 11.04
N ASP A 189 -15.87 2.71 10.99
CA ASP A 189 -16.38 1.36 11.30
C ASP A 189 -17.54 0.96 10.38
N GLY A 190 -17.44 1.32 9.10
CA GLY A 190 -18.47 1.01 8.09
C GLY A 190 -19.64 2.00 8.03
N ARG A 191 -19.70 3.01 8.90
CA ARG A 191 -20.80 3.99 8.92
C ARG A 191 -20.76 5.00 7.78
N ALA A 192 -19.58 5.23 7.22
CA ALA A 192 -19.39 6.10 6.05
C ALA A 192 -18.92 5.28 4.87
N VAL A 193 -19.52 5.48 3.70
CA VAL A 193 -19.08 4.90 2.43
C VAL A 193 -18.68 6.05 1.52
N VAL A 194 -17.45 6.01 1.01
CA VAL A 194 -16.95 6.98 0.03
C VAL A 194 -16.78 6.26 -1.30
N PRO A 195 -17.55 6.63 -2.35
CA PRO A 195 -17.34 6.09 -3.68
C PRO A 195 -15.98 6.55 -4.23
N ASN A 196 -15.40 5.75 -5.12
CA ASN A 196 -14.15 6.11 -5.75
C ASN A 196 -14.34 7.28 -6.73
N VAL A 197 -13.89 8.44 -6.28
CA VAL A 197 -13.92 9.69 -7.04
C VAL A 197 -12.53 10.14 -7.51
N TYR A 198 -11.49 9.36 -7.23
CA TYR A 198 -10.13 9.69 -7.66
C TYR A 198 -10.01 9.81 -9.18
N GLY A 199 -9.24 10.79 -9.64
CA GLY A 199 -9.01 11.07 -11.05
C GLY A 199 -10.24 11.59 -11.80
N LYS A 200 -11.37 11.84 -11.12
CA LYS A 200 -12.57 12.39 -11.76
C LYS A 200 -12.55 13.92 -11.74
N PRO A 201 -13.12 14.57 -12.78
CA PRO A 201 -13.47 15.98 -12.74
C PRO A 201 -14.32 16.32 -11.52
N LEU A 202 -14.15 17.52 -10.96
CA LEU A 202 -14.82 17.96 -9.74
C LEU A 202 -16.34 17.93 -9.88
N ASP A 203 -16.90 18.34 -11.01
CA ASP A 203 -18.35 18.34 -11.24
C ASP A 203 -18.91 16.90 -11.26
N VAL A 204 -18.17 15.95 -11.82
CA VAL A 204 -18.51 14.52 -11.83
C VAL A 204 -18.39 13.93 -10.43
N ALA A 205 -17.27 14.16 -9.74
CA ALA A 205 -17.03 13.70 -8.38
C ALA A 205 -18.12 14.20 -7.43
N ARG A 206 -18.46 15.49 -7.52
CA ARG A 206 -19.52 16.12 -6.74
C ARG A 206 -20.87 15.43 -6.92
N LYS A 207 -21.28 15.17 -8.17
CA LYS A 207 -22.54 14.45 -8.47
C LYS A 207 -22.54 13.06 -7.82
N ILE A 208 -21.44 12.33 -7.92
CA ILE A 208 -21.28 11.00 -7.31
C ILE A 208 -21.39 11.09 -5.78
N LEU A 209 -20.66 12.01 -5.14
CA LEU A 209 -20.70 12.17 -3.68
C LEU A 209 -22.11 12.49 -3.17
N ILE A 210 -22.81 13.43 -3.83
CA ILE A 210 -24.19 13.79 -3.49
C ILE A 210 -25.13 12.58 -3.64
N ALA A 211 -24.99 11.80 -4.72
CA ALA A 211 -25.77 10.58 -4.91
C ALA A 211 -25.52 9.52 -3.82
N HIS A 212 -24.32 9.52 -3.23
CA HIS A 212 -23.94 8.67 -2.09
C HIS A 212 -24.21 9.32 -0.71
N GLY A 213 -25.09 10.32 -0.65
CA GLY A 213 -25.54 10.92 0.61
C GLY A 213 -24.56 11.89 1.27
N TRP A 214 -23.48 12.27 0.58
CA TRP A 214 -22.58 13.32 1.04
C TRP A 214 -23.13 14.69 0.66
N GLN A 215 -23.49 15.47 1.67
CA GLN A 215 -24.05 16.81 1.49
C GLN A 215 -22.93 17.85 1.42
N PRO A 216 -22.91 18.74 0.41
CA PRO A 216 -22.01 19.88 0.36
C PRO A 216 -22.05 20.69 1.66
N LEU A 217 -20.88 20.92 2.26
CA LEU A 217 -20.74 21.66 3.50
C LEU A 217 -20.18 23.04 3.18
N ARG A 218 -21.03 24.07 3.31
CA ARG A 218 -20.58 25.46 3.15
C ARG A 218 -19.55 25.82 4.23
N PRO A 219 -18.43 26.49 3.90
CA PRO A 219 -17.49 26.98 4.90
C PRO A 219 -18.20 27.94 5.85
N ARG A 220 -17.73 27.96 7.11
CA ARG A 220 -18.27 28.85 8.16
C ARG A 220 -17.97 30.31 7.85
N GLU A 221 -16.75 30.57 7.39
CA GLU A 221 -16.29 31.87 6.95
C GLU A 221 -16.40 31.95 5.44
N LYS A 222 -16.81 33.11 4.92
CA LYS A 222 -16.87 33.32 3.48
C LYS A 222 -15.43 33.41 2.95
N PRO A 223 -15.07 32.65 1.90
CA PRO A 223 -13.76 32.80 1.27
C PRO A 223 -13.51 34.23 0.81
N ASP A 224 -12.24 34.65 0.83
CA ASP A 224 -11.83 35.95 0.31
C ASP A 224 -12.21 36.07 -1.18
N ALA A 225 -12.49 37.29 -1.65
CA ALA A 225 -12.91 37.52 -3.02
C ALA A 225 -11.83 37.14 -4.06
N MET A 226 -10.56 37.13 -3.66
CA MET A 226 -9.41 36.72 -4.46
C MET A 226 -9.10 35.22 -4.36
N ASP A 227 -9.79 34.48 -3.47
CA ASP A 227 -9.66 33.03 -3.36
C ASP A 227 -10.49 32.35 -4.46
N GLY A 228 -9.91 31.36 -5.15
CA GLY A 228 -10.60 30.58 -6.17
C GLY A 228 -11.89 29.90 -5.65
N ALA A 229 -11.97 29.62 -4.34
CA ALA A 229 -13.18 29.11 -3.71
C ALA A 229 -14.37 30.09 -3.84
N ALA A 230 -14.13 31.41 -3.83
CA ALA A 230 -15.17 32.41 -4.06
C ALA A 230 -15.69 32.35 -5.51
N THR A 231 -14.82 32.06 -6.48
CA THR A 231 -15.22 31.84 -7.87
C THR A 231 -16.00 30.54 -8.03
N LEU A 232 -15.51 29.42 -7.50
CA LEU A 232 -16.23 28.14 -7.49
C LEU A 232 -17.64 28.27 -6.87
N ALA A 233 -17.78 29.06 -5.81
CA ALA A 233 -19.07 29.33 -5.19
C ALA A 233 -20.06 30.07 -6.12
N LYS A 234 -19.58 30.98 -6.99
CA LYS A 234 -20.42 31.62 -8.03
C LYS A 234 -20.91 30.62 -9.07
N HIS A 235 -20.16 29.54 -9.30
CA HIS A 235 -20.57 28.40 -10.13
C HIS A 235 -21.40 27.35 -9.38
N GLY A 236 -21.83 27.62 -8.15
CA GLY A 236 -22.70 26.75 -7.37
C GLY A 236 -21.98 25.65 -6.59
N ILE A 237 -20.65 25.67 -6.54
CA ILE A 237 -19.80 24.78 -5.74
C ILE A 237 -19.54 25.47 -4.40
N VAL A 238 -20.54 25.37 -3.54
CA VAL A 238 -20.60 26.10 -2.26
C VAL A 238 -19.75 25.44 -1.17
N GLU A 239 -19.27 24.23 -1.41
CA GLU A 239 -18.44 23.44 -0.50
C GLU A 239 -16.94 23.73 -0.58
N ALA A 240 -16.49 24.54 -1.54
CA ALA A 240 -15.09 24.95 -1.62
C ALA A 240 -14.74 25.86 -0.44
N GLU A 241 -13.71 25.48 0.32
CA GLU A 241 -13.23 26.25 1.47
C GLU A 241 -12.10 27.19 1.11
N ALA A 242 -11.12 26.69 0.36
CA ALA A 242 -9.93 27.43 -0.04
C ALA A 242 -9.34 26.83 -1.31
N CYS A 243 -8.83 27.70 -2.20
CA CYS A 243 -8.14 27.32 -3.41
C CYS A 243 -6.84 28.11 -3.56
N SER A 244 -5.74 27.40 -3.89
CA SER A 244 -4.48 28.04 -4.23
C SER A 244 -4.59 28.81 -5.53
N GLY A 245 -4.27 30.10 -5.51
CA GLY A 245 -4.27 30.96 -6.71
C GLY A 245 -3.04 30.79 -7.61
N THR A 246 -2.04 30.00 -7.22
CA THR A 246 -0.85 29.72 -8.04
C THR A 246 -0.40 28.25 -7.91
N GLY A 247 0.44 27.80 -8.86
CA GLY A 247 1.08 26.50 -8.82
C GLY A 247 0.16 25.37 -9.29
N VAL A 248 -0.05 24.37 -8.44
CA VAL A 248 -0.78 23.13 -8.76
C VAL A 248 -2.30 23.34 -8.81
N GLY A 249 -2.79 24.46 -8.27
CA GLY A 249 -4.23 24.74 -8.21
C GLY A 249 -4.97 23.84 -7.23
N TYR A 250 -4.43 23.63 -6.03
CA TYR A 250 -5.12 22.85 -5.01
C TYR A 250 -6.41 23.54 -4.58
N CYS A 251 -7.51 22.80 -4.51
CA CYS A 251 -8.72 23.26 -3.82
C CYS A 251 -9.14 22.25 -2.76
N ALA A 252 -9.51 22.76 -1.59
CA ALA A 252 -10.10 22.00 -0.51
C ALA A 252 -11.62 22.17 -0.54
N LEU A 253 -12.34 21.05 -0.57
CA LEU A 253 -13.81 21.01 -0.54
C LEU A 253 -14.28 20.13 0.61
N ARG A 254 -15.47 20.42 1.16
CA ARG A 254 -16.03 19.63 2.26
C ARG A 254 -17.45 19.17 2.05
N TYR A 255 -17.68 17.94 2.49
CA TYR A 255 -18.99 17.33 2.53
C TYR A 255 -19.25 16.78 3.93
N ARG A 256 -20.50 16.51 4.24
CA ARG A 256 -20.91 15.86 5.49
C ARG A 256 -21.98 14.82 5.24
N ASN A 257 -22.02 13.82 6.11
CA ASN A 257 -23.15 12.94 6.25
C ASN A 257 -23.40 12.67 7.75
N ALA A 258 -24.21 11.66 8.07
CA ALA A 258 -24.48 11.29 9.46
C ALA A 258 -23.23 10.78 10.20
N ALA A 259 -22.34 10.08 9.50
CA ALA A 259 -21.17 9.43 10.05
C ALA A 259 -19.97 10.37 10.26
N GLY A 260 -19.85 11.44 9.46
CA GLY A 260 -18.67 12.28 9.52
C GLY A 260 -18.63 13.45 8.54
N VAL A 261 -17.42 13.97 8.37
CA VAL A 261 -17.06 15.00 7.40
C VAL A 261 -16.07 14.40 6.41
N LEU A 262 -16.27 14.66 5.14
CA LEU A 262 -15.35 14.28 4.06
C LEU A 262 -14.67 15.56 3.55
N GLY A 263 -13.35 15.62 3.65
CA GLY A 263 -12.54 16.59 2.92
C GLY A 263 -12.13 15.99 1.59
N VAL A 264 -12.26 16.74 0.50
CA VAL A 264 -11.84 16.35 -0.85
C VAL A 264 -10.84 17.39 -1.35
N THR A 265 -9.73 16.92 -1.91
CA THR A 265 -8.70 17.77 -2.51
C THR A 265 -8.69 17.56 -4.02
N THR A 266 -8.78 18.65 -4.75
CA THR A 266 -8.58 18.67 -6.21
C THR A 266 -7.28 19.37 -6.57
N VAL A 267 -6.80 19.13 -7.78
CA VAL A 267 -5.70 19.87 -8.43
C VAL A 267 -6.07 20.25 -9.85
N GLY A 268 -5.34 21.21 -10.39
CA GLY A 268 -5.50 21.73 -11.74
C GLY A 268 -6.77 22.55 -11.91
N GLY A 269 -6.95 23.08 -13.11
CA GLY A 269 -8.09 23.89 -13.48
C GLY A 269 -8.00 25.33 -12.94
N GLU A 270 -8.51 26.26 -13.73
CA GLU A 270 -8.82 27.59 -13.24
C GLU A 270 -10.15 27.53 -12.45
N PRO A 271 -10.34 28.34 -11.41
CA PRO A 271 -11.59 28.39 -10.65
C PRO A 271 -12.84 28.67 -11.51
N ASP A 272 -12.67 29.28 -12.69
CA ASP A 272 -13.75 29.59 -13.64
C ASP A 272 -14.23 28.34 -14.43
N GLU A 273 -13.44 27.26 -14.44
CA GLU A 273 -13.79 25.99 -15.11
C GLU A 273 -13.73 24.82 -14.11
N PRO A 274 -14.78 24.62 -13.28
CA PRO A 274 -14.74 23.61 -12.24
C PRO A 274 -14.47 22.19 -12.75
N SER A 275 -14.94 21.83 -13.95
CA SER A 275 -14.66 20.53 -14.58
C SER A 275 -13.17 20.28 -14.89
N ALA A 276 -12.34 21.33 -14.91
CA ALA A 276 -10.89 21.20 -15.09
C ALA A 276 -10.16 20.83 -13.79
N ASN A 277 -10.83 20.94 -12.63
CA ASN A 277 -10.29 20.48 -11.35
C ASN A 277 -10.47 18.96 -11.24
N THR A 278 -9.38 18.23 -10.94
CA THR A 278 -9.40 16.76 -10.81
C THR A 278 -9.19 16.35 -9.37
N VAL A 279 -10.00 15.42 -8.85
CA VAL A 279 -9.84 14.88 -7.49
C VAL A 279 -8.60 14.02 -7.37
N ILE A 280 -7.75 14.30 -6.39
CA ILE A 280 -6.53 13.54 -6.11
C ILE A 280 -6.48 12.93 -4.72
N ASP A 281 -7.15 13.54 -3.73
CA ASP A 281 -7.17 13.08 -2.36
C ASP A 281 -8.56 13.25 -1.74
N TYR A 282 -8.86 12.44 -0.74
CA TYR A 282 -9.93 12.69 0.20
C TYR A 282 -9.61 12.09 1.57
N GLN A 283 -10.19 12.69 2.61
CA GLN A 283 -9.99 12.28 4.01
C GLN A 283 -11.32 12.33 4.75
N VAL A 284 -11.58 11.33 5.60
CA VAL A 284 -12.80 11.24 6.40
C VAL A 284 -12.50 11.53 7.87
N GLY A 285 -13.12 12.58 8.40
CA GLY A 285 -13.19 12.85 9.83
C GLY A 285 -14.44 12.23 10.44
N CYS A 286 -14.28 11.16 11.22
CA CYS A 286 -15.38 10.45 11.85
C CYS A 286 -15.97 11.22 13.04
N ARG A 287 -17.30 11.22 13.15
CA ARG A 287 -17.98 11.64 14.37
C ARG A 287 -17.85 10.54 15.41
N LYS A 288 -17.49 10.97 16.62
CA LYS A 288 -17.51 10.15 17.84
C LYS A 288 -18.93 9.73 18.16
#